data_AF-A0A3D4AZ55-F1
#
_entry.id   AF-A0A3D4AZ55-F1
#
_cell.length_a   1.000
_cell.length_b   1.000
_cell.length_c   1.000
_cell.angle_alpha   90.00
_cell.angle_beta   90.00
_cell.angle_gamma   90.00
#
_symmetry.space_group_name_H-M   'P 1'
#
loop_
_entity.id
_entity.type
_entity.pdbx_description
1 polymer ?
#
loop_
_entity_poly.entity_id
_entity_poly.type
_entity_poly.pdbx_seq_one_letter_code
_entity_poly.pdbx_strand_id
1 'polypeptide(L)'
;MTYLDPDTTHDVDAVSGSFMVVRRETIDDVGLLDESFFMYGEDLDWHYRMRKKGWRVCYVPDTRIVHYKGESSKQSPRNLSVEFYRAMYLFARKHRSGYGLRIMTWLIHGLITLGIILKGAASITTGLLRQTTLPLVDLFIINITPLIATTIRIGSLTSLDEHTIISYLVVHGTYSLVWMPCLYLTGLYGHRRYSATGAATAITIGFVIISAITFFTPAFAFSRAVVLMAWVMNLFTIAGWRWIAGRLIASRRRTLIVGTDEMARTIQANMKNGLHDPYQVVAFLDSDPQVIGTRIQDIEVFDGNGHLSDTLDYHHIDEVIVASTSVTYQEILHLVSACTRLGVGLKLVSDDTQKADSLETISLVDVGEDPLASFQRIIRRGLSKGGLMKRD
;
A
#
# COMPACT_ATOMS: atom_id res chain seq x y z
N MET A 1 16.87 -23.02 -6.13
CA MET A 1 16.97 -24.07 -7.16
C MET A 1 15.61 -24.73 -7.28
N THR A 2 15.03 -24.84 -8.48
CA THR A 2 13.66 -25.36 -8.67
C THR A 2 13.61 -26.79 -9.20
N TYR A 3 14.74 -27.36 -9.63
CA TYR A 3 14.82 -28.68 -10.27
C TYR A 3 15.85 -29.63 -9.62
N LEU A 4 16.53 -29.18 -8.57
CA LEU A 4 17.54 -29.94 -7.84
C LEU A 4 17.12 -30.07 -6.37
N ASP A 5 17.52 -31.17 -5.74
CA ASP A 5 17.21 -31.45 -4.34
C ASP A 5 17.99 -30.47 -3.45
N PRO A 6 17.31 -29.61 -2.66
CA PRO A 6 17.97 -28.60 -1.83
C PRO A 6 18.80 -29.19 -0.68
N ASP A 7 18.62 -30.46 -0.32
CA ASP A 7 19.38 -31.09 0.76
C ASP A 7 20.60 -31.87 0.26
N THR A 8 20.92 -31.79 -1.03
CA THR A 8 22.09 -32.46 -1.61
C THR A 8 23.07 -31.50 -2.28
N THR A 9 24.34 -31.89 -2.27
CA THR A 9 25.44 -31.11 -2.85
C THR A 9 25.40 -31.17 -4.37
N HIS A 10 25.43 -29.99 -5.02
CA HIS A 10 25.26 -29.88 -6.45
C HIS A 10 26.21 -28.88 -7.09
N ASP A 11 26.72 -29.23 -8.27
CA ASP A 11 27.37 -28.25 -9.14
C ASP A 11 26.33 -27.31 -9.74
N VAL A 12 26.56 -26.01 -9.60
CA VAL A 12 25.66 -24.96 -10.05
C VAL A 12 26.41 -23.93 -10.89
N ASP A 13 25.68 -23.09 -11.60
CA ASP A 13 26.29 -22.03 -12.41
C ASP A 13 26.73 -20.83 -11.56
N ALA A 14 26.02 -20.55 -10.47
CA ALA A 14 26.33 -19.48 -9.53
C ALA A 14 25.69 -19.76 -8.17
N VAL A 15 26.31 -19.26 -7.10
CA VAL A 15 25.74 -19.17 -5.75
C VAL A 15 25.64 -17.70 -5.34
N SER A 16 24.88 -17.40 -4.28
CA SER A 16 24.83 -16.03 -3.77
C SER A 16 26.16 -15.63 -3.15
N GLY A 17 26.68 -14.46 -3.51
CA GLY A 17 27.89 -13.89 -2.88
C GLY A 17 27.73 -13.53 -1.40
N SER A 18 26.53 -13.66 -0.82
CA SER A 18 26.27 -13.39 0.61
C SER A 18 27.02 -14.35 1.54
N PHE A 19 27.29 -15.57 1.10
CA PHE A 19 28.12 -16.52 1.82
C PHE A 19 28.77 -17.51 0.86
N MET A 20 30.07 -17.35 0.69
CA MET A 20 30.88 -18.18 -0.20
C MET A 20 32.27 -18.37 0.40
N VAL A 21 32.82 -19.55 0.17
CA VAL A 21 34.22 -19.87 0.49
C VAL A 21 34.91 -20.17 -0.81
N VAL A 22 35.99 -19.44 -1.09
CA VAL A 22 36.74 -19.54 -2.35
C VAL A 22 38.17 -19.92 -2.04
N ARG A 23 38.73 -20.87 -2.79
CA ARG A 23 40.13 -21.27 -2.65
C ARG A 23 41.04 -20.12 -3.09
N ARG A 24 42.13 -19.90 -2.36
CA ARG A 24 43.12 -18.86 -2.70
C ARG A 24 43.66 -19.01 -4.11
N GLU A 25 44.01 -20.23 -4.49
CA GLU A 25 44.43 -20.62 -5.85
C GLU A 25 43.42 -20.23 -6.94
N THR A 26 42.11 -20.30 -6.66
CA THR A 26 41.06 -19.81 -7.58
C THR A 26 41.07 -18.29 -7.69
N ILE A 27 41.32 -17.57 -6.59
CA ILE A 27 41.41 -16.10 -6.59
C ILE A 27 42.64 -15.64 -7.38
N ASP A 28 43.79 -16.27 -7.15
CA ASP A 28 45.05 -15.94 -7.81
C ASP A 28 44.97 -16.17 -9.33
N ASP A 29 44.23 -17.20 -9.77
CA ASP A 29 43.98 -17.47 -11.19
C ASP A 29 42.90 -16.55 -11.77
N VAL A 30 41.71 -16.45 -11.16
CA VAL A 30 40.54 -15.77 -11.75
C VAL A 30 40.55 -14.25 -11.55
N GLY A 31 41.27 -13.76 -10.53
CA GLY A 31 41.25 -12.38 -10.05
C GLY A 31 40.08 -12.09 -9.12
N LEU A 32 40.01 -10.86 -8.59
CA LEU A 32 38.97 -10.41 -7.67
C LEU A 32 37.61 -10.15 -8.37
N LEU A 33 36.60 -9.73 -7.59
CA LEU A 33 35.33 -9.18 -8.08
C LEU A 33 35.60 -7.93 -8.95
N ASP A 34 34.77 -7.72 -9.97
CA ASP A 34 34.90 -6.57 -10.87
C ASP A 34 34.16 -5.34 -10.31
N GLU A 35 34.91 -4.31 -9.96
CA GLU A 35 34.40 -3.04 -9.39
C GLU A 35 33.47 -2.27 -10.32
N SER A 36 33.40 -2.64 -11.60
CA SER A 36 32.41 -2.09 -12.54
C SER A 36 30.97 -2.43 -12.14
N PHE A 37 30.79 -3.50 -11.37
CA PHE A 37 29.51 -3.88 -10.76
C PHE A 37 29.42 -3.27 -9.37
N PHE A 38 28.46 -2.35 -9.20
CA PHE A 38 28.17 -1.80 -7.88
C PHE A 38 27.40 -2.80 -6.99
N MET A 39 26.44 -3.55 -7.55
CA MET A 39 25.63 -4.56 -6.85
C MET A 39 24.89 -5.50 -7.83
N TYR A 40 24.57 -6.73 -7.39
CA TYR A 40 23.75 -7.77 -8.06
C TYR A 40 24.34 -8.53 -9.25
N GLY A 41 25.56 -8.21 -9.70
CA GLY A 41 26.16 -8.88 -10.86
C GLY A 41 27.64 -9.17 -10.73
N GLU A 42 28.27 -8.65 -9.69
CA GLU A 42 29.67 -8.87 -9.32
C GLU A 42 29.95 -10.35 -9.06
N ASP A 43 29.09 -11.02 -8.30
CA ASP A 43 29.21 -12.43 -7.98
C ASP A 43 28.90 -13.29 -9.21
N LEU A 44 27.86 -12.97 -9.98
CA LEU A 44 27.52 -13.65 -11.23
C LEU A 44 28.67 -13.59 -12.26
N ASP A 45 29.29 -12.41 -12.45
CA ASP A 45 30.48 -12.23 -13.28
C ASP A 45 31.64 -13.12 -12.82
N TRP A 46 31.84 -13.18 -11.50
CA TRP A 46 32.95 -13.92 -10.91
C TRP A 46 32.80 -15.42 -11.10
N HIS A 47 31.62 -15.97 -10.81
CA HIS A 47 31.30 -17.38 -11.06
C HIS A 47 31.44 -17.73 -12.55
N TYR A 48 31.00 -16.86 -13.45
CA TYR A 48 31.17 -17.08 -14.88
C TYR A 48 32.64 -17.13 -15.30
N ARG A 49 33.49 -16.22 -14.78
CA ARG A 49 34.94 -16.25 -15.03
C ARG A 49 35.60 -17.49 -14.44
N MET A 50 35.23 -17.92 -13.24
CA MET A 50 35.69 -19.15 -12.60
C MET A 50 35.41 -20.37 -13.50
N ARG A 51 34.16 -20.52 -13.95
CA ARG A 51 33.76 -21.63 -14.82
C ARG A 51 34.46 -21.62 -16.17
N LYS A 52 34.70 -20.44 -16.76
CA LYS A 52 35.43 -20.32 -18.04
C LYS A 52 36.88 -20.84 -17.93
N LYS A 53 37.47 -20.79 -16.73
CA LYS A 53 38.79 -21.34 -16.43
C LYS A 53 38.76 -22.80 -15.91
N GLY A 54 37.59 -23.43 -15.88
CA GLY A 54 37.42 -24.84 -15.48
C GLY A 54 37.21 -25.06 -13.98
N TRP A 55 37.08 -23.99 -13.17
CA TRP A 55 36.75 -24.13 -11.76
C TRP A 55 35.26 -24.48 -11.57
N ARG A 56 34.99 -25.32 -10.57
CA ARG A 56 33.63 -25.74 -10.21
C ARG A 56 33.04 -24.77 -9.18
N VAL A 57 31.76 -24.46 -9.36
CA VAL A 57 30.95 -23.74 -8.38
C VAL A 57 29.95 -24.75 -7.81
N CYS A 58 29.96 -24.91 -6.49
CA CYS A 58 29.22 -25.97 -5.81
C CYS A 58 28.33 -25.38 -4.73
N TYR A 59 27.08 -25.83 -4.68
CA TYR A 59 26.17 -25.59 -3.58
C TYR A 59 26.36 -26.69 -2.52
N VAL A 60 26.54 -26.27 -1.26
CA VAL A 60 26.73 -27.17 -0.11
C VAL A 60 25.64 -26.90 0.93
N PRO A 61 24.73 -27.85 1.20
CA PRO A 61 23.60 -27.65 2.12
C PRO A 61 23.95 -27.85 3.60
N ASP A 62 25.11 -28.46 3.90
CA ASP A 62 25.55 -28.84 5.26
C ASP A 62 25.69 -27.65 6.22
N THR A 63 25.98 -26.46 5.68
CA THR A 63 26.11 -25.23 6.46
C THR A 63 25.09 -24.21 5.96
N ARG A 64 24.29 -23.67 6.88
CA ARG A 64 23.22 -22.71 6.59
C ARG A 64 23.50 -21.39 7.28
N ILE A 65 23.28 -20.30 6.56
CA ILE A 65 23.33 -18.94 7.11
C ILE A 65 22.01 -18.23 6.81
N VAL A 66 21.63 -17.30 7.68
CA VAL A 66 20.48 -16.43 7.45
C VAL A 66 20.98 -15.14 6.82
N HIS A 67 20.62 -14.90 5.57
CA HIS A 67 20.91 -13.64 4.89
C HIS A 67 19.70 -12.70 5.02
N TYR A 68 19.84 -11.65 5.83
CA TYR A 68 18.82 -10.60 6.00
C TYR A 68 18.76 -9.72 4.74
N LYS A 69 18.00 -10.18 3.74
CA LYS A 69 17.87 -9.52 2.44
C LYS A 69 17.28 -8.11 2.62
N GLY A 70 17.97 -7.11 2.07
CA GLY A 70 17.45 -5.74 1.99
C GLY A 70 17.73 -4.83 3.19
N GLU A 71 18.49 -5.28 4.20
CA GLU A 71 18.92 -4.43 5.33
C GLU A 71 19.71 -3.19 4.85
N SER A 72 20.68 -3.36 3.95
CA SER A 72 21.41 -2.25 3.31
C SER A 72 20.57 -1.45 2.31
N SER A 73 19.37 -1.93 1.97
CA SER A 73 18.51 -1.40 0.90
C SER A 73 17.31 -0.62 1.42
N LYS A 74 17.10 -0.56 2.75
CA LYS A 74 15.99 0.15 3.41
C LYS A 74 15.91 1.64 3.07
N GLN A 75 17.00 2.24 2.61
CA GLN A 75 17.08 3.68 2.34
C GLN A 75 16.76 4.11 0.90
N SER A 76 16.66 3.21 -0.09
CA SER A 76 16.27 3.62 -1.46
C SER A 76 15.72 2.48 -2.36
N PRO A 77 14.44 2.09 -2.20
CA PRO A 77 13.83 1.00 -2.96
C PRO A 77 13.80 1.23 -4.48
N ARG A 78 13.71 2.50 -4.92
CA ARG A 78 13.60 2.85 -6.35
C ARG A 78 14.89 2.61 -7.13
N ASN A 79 16.06 2.69 -6.48
CA ASN A 79 17.34 2.54 -7.17
C ASN A 79 17.77 1.07 -7.35
N LEU A 80 17.22 0.14 -6.56
CA LEU A 80 17.59 -1.28 -6.60
C LEU A 80 17.29 -1.95 -7.94
N SER A 81 16.10 -1.70 -8.49
CA SER A 81 15.71 -2.29 -9.77
C SER A 81 16.61 -1.78 -10.90
N VAL A 82 16.93 -0.48 -10.90
CA VAL A 82 17.80 0.14 -11.91
C VAL A 82 19.20 -0.46 -11.86
N GLU A 83 19.78 -0.58 -10.67
CA GLU A 83 21.12 -1.18 -10.51
C GLU A 83 21.15 -2.67 -10.89
N PHE A 84 20.11 -3.44 -10.55
CA PHE A 84 19.99 -4.83 -11.01
C PHE A 84 20.01 -4.93 -12.55
N TYR A 85 19.21 -4.12 -13.26
CA TYR A 85 19.18 -4.14 -14.72
C TYR A 85 20.49 -3.62 -15.33
N ARG A 86 21.13 -2.64 -14.70
CA ARG A 86 22.44 -2.13 -15.12
C ARG A 86 23.50 -3.22 -15.00
N ALA A 87 23.52 -3.97 -13.90
CA ALA A 87 24.41 -5.10 -13.70
C ALA A 87 24.20 -6.18 -14.77
N MET A 88 22.96 -6.57 -15.06
CA MET A 88 22.68 -7.55 -16.11
C MET A 88 23.12 -7.08 -17.51
N TYR A 89 22.95 -5.80 -17.82
CA TYR A 89 23.45 -5.21 -19.06
C TYR A 89 24.98 -5.23 -19.14
N LEU A 90 25.67 -4.87 -18.06
CA LEU A 90 27.14 -4.91 -17.98
C LEU A 90 27.66 -6.33 -18.18
N PHE A 91 27.06 -7.32 -17.51
CA PHE A 91 27.38 -8.73 -17.65
C PHE A 91 27.20 -9.20 -19.11
N ALA A 92 26.05 -8.90 -19.72
CA ALA A 92 25.77 -9.25 -21.11
C ALA A 92 26.77 -8.62 -22.08
N ARG A 93 27.10 -7.34 -21.89
CA ARG A 93 28.08 -6.61 -22.71
C ARG A 93 29.49 -7.19 -22.59
N LYS A 94 29.90 -7.60 -21.38
CA LYS A 94 31.25 -8.12 -21.09
C LYS A 94 31.47 -9.53 -21.67
N HIS A 95 30.45 -10.39 -21.61
CA HIS A 95 30.60 -11.82 -21.96
C HIS A 95 30.01 -12.21 -23.31
N ARG A 96 29.26 -11.34 -23.99
CA ARG A 96 28.68 -11.61 -25.32
C ARG A 96 29.07 -10.53 -26.34
N SER A 97 30.19 -10.72 -27.05
CA SER A 97 30.78 -9.73 -27.97
C SER A 97 30.81 -10.18 -29.44
N GLY A 98 29.64 -10.50 -30.03
CA GLY A 98 29.47 -10.64 -31.48
C GLY A 98 28.64 -9.49 -32.06
N TYR A 99 28.86 -9.08 -33.33
CA TYR A 99 28.12 -7.96 -33.95
C TYR A 99 26.59 -8.13 -33.91
N GLY A 100 26.07 -9.33 -34.19
CA GLY A 100 24.63 -9.63 -34.06
C GLY A 100 24.12 -9.63 -32.62
N LEU A 101 25.00 -9.93 -31.65
CA LEU A 101 24.68 -9.92 -30.22
C LEU A 101 24.65 -8.49 -29.65
N ARG A 102 25.41 -7.55 -30.22
CA ARG A 102 25.39 -6.13 -29.78
C ARG A 102 24.04 -5.46 -30.06
N ILE A 103 23.45 -5.72 -31.21
CA ILE A 103 22.10 -5.23 -31.56
C ILE A 103 21.06 -5.83 -30.61
N MET A 104 21.16 -7.14 -30.33
CA MET A 104 20.26 -7.81 -29.40
C MET A 104 20.37 -7.27 -27.97
N THR A 105 21.59 -7.01 -27.47
CA THR A 105 21.81 -6.38 -26.16
C THR A 105 21.20 -4.97 -26.11
N TRP A 106 21.32 -4.19 -27.19
CA TRP A 106 20.67 -2.87 -27.30
C TRP A 106 19.14 -2.98 -27.29
N LEU A 107 18.56 -3.92 -28.02
CA LEU A 107 17.11 -4.15 -28.06
C LEU A 107 16.58 -4.58 -26.68
N ILE A 108 17.25 -5.54 -26.03
CA ILE A 108 16.88 -5.98 -24.67
C ILE A 108 16.96 -4.82 -23.69
N HIS A 109 18.02 -4.01 -23.76
CA HIS A 109 18.16 -2.82 -22.92
C HIS A 109 17.05 -1.80 -23.18
N GLY A 110 16.70 -1.55 -24.45
CA GLY A 110 15.59 -0.68 -24.83
C GLY A 110 14.25 -1.15 -24.28
N LEU A 111 13.96 -2.46 -24.38
CA LEU A 111 12.73 -3.06 -23.86
C LEU A 111 12.65 -2.99 -22.33
N ILE A 112 13.74 -3.27 -21.62
CA ILE A 112 13.79 -3.18 -20.16
C ILE A 112 13.58 -1.73 -19.71
N THR A 113 14.30 -0.78 -20.30
CA THR A 113 14.18 0.65 -19.97
C THR A 113 12.77 1.16 -20.28
N LEU A 114 12.18 0.77 -21.40
CA LEU A 114 10.79 1.07 -21.73
C LEU A 114 9.83 0.51 -20.69
N GLY A 115 10.01 -0.75 -20.27
CA GLY A 115 9.20 -1.37 -19.21
C GLY A 115 9.28 -0.63 -17.87
N ILE A 116 10.48 -0.17 -17.48
CA ILE A 116 10.68 0.63 -16.26
C ILE A 116 9.97 1.97 -16.37
N ILE A 117 10.09 2.67 -17.50
CA ILE A 117 9.43 3.96 -17.74
C ILE A 117 7.90 3.78 -17.72
N LEU A 118 7.38 2.77 -18.40
CA LEU A 118 5.94 2.46 -18.43
C LEU A 118 5.41 2.14 -17.03
N LYS A 119 6.13 1.32 -16.25
CA LYS A 119 5.75 1.00 -14.87
C LYS A 119 5.79 2.24 -13.97
N GLY A 120 6.81 3.09 -14.14
CA GLY A 120 6.92 4.37 -13.43
C GLY A 120 5.75 5.30 -13.77
N ALA A 121 5.44 5.47 -15.06
CA ALA A 121 4.32 6.26 -15.53
C ALA A 121 2.97 5.71 -15.03
N ALA A 122 2.77 4.39 -15.07
CA ALA A 122 1.57 3.74 -14.53
C ALA A 122 1.41 3.96 -13.03
N SER A 123 2.50 3.91 -12.26
CA SER A 123 2.48 4.18 -10.81
C SER A 123 2.15 5.65 -10.49
N ILE A 124 2.73 6.58 -11.24
CA ILE A 124 2.46 8.02 -11.08
C ILE A 124 1.01 8.34 -11.46
N THR A 125 0.54 7.81 -12.59
CA THR A 125 -0.83 8.06 -13.09
C THR A 125 -1.88 7.49 -12.15
N THR A 126 -1.70 6.26 -11.66
CA THR A 126 -2.62 5.66 -10.68
C THR A 126 -2.59 6.38 -9.33
N GLY A 127 -1.41 6.82 -8.88
CA GLY A 127 -1.27 7.65 -7.67
C GLY A 127 -1.97 9.00 -7.79
N LEU A 128 -1.74 9.70 -8.91
CA LEU A 128 -2.36 10.99 -9.20
C LEU A 128 -3.87 10.86 -9.35
N LEU A 129 -4.34 9.86 -10.10
CA LEU A 129 -5.77 9.59 -10.28
C LEU A 129 -6.47 9.32 -8.94
N ARG A 130 -5.83 8.55 -8.04
CA ARG A 130 -6.39 8.28 -6.72
C ARG A 130 -6.39 9.52 -5.80
N GLN A 131 -5.48 10.46 -6.01
CA GLN A 131 -5.40 11.70 -5.23
C GLN A 131 -6.36 12.79 -5.75
N THR A 132 -6.62 12.84 -7.06
CA THR A 132 -7.45 13.88 -7.68
C THR A 132 -8.92 13.50 -7.84
N THR A 133 -9.25 12.21 -7.89
CA THR A 133 -10.64 11.73 -8.07
C THR A 133 -11.59 12.23 -6.98
N LEU A 134 -11.21 12.18 -5.70
CA LEU A 134 -12.08 12.61 -4.59
C LEU A 134 -12.39 14.12 -4.65
N PRO A 135 -11.41 15.04 -4.75
CA PRO A 135 -11.68 16.47 -4.94
C PRO A 135 -12.53 16.79 -6.17
N LEU A 136 -12.35 16.06 -7.29
CA LEU A 136 -13.12 16.29 -8.51
C LEU A 136 -14.59 15.90 -8.34
N VAL A 137 -14.86 14.78 -7.67
CA VAL A 137 -16.22 14.35 -7.35
C VAL A 137 -16.90 15.37 -6.44
N ASP A 138 -16.21 15.85 -5.40
CA ASP A 138 -16.77 16.87 -4.51
C ASP A 138 -17.01 18.20 -5.20
N LEU A 139 -16.06 18.65 -6.04
CA LEU A 139 -16.22 19.86 -6.83
C LEU A 139 -17.45 19.77 -7.74
N PHE A 140 -17.66 18.60 -8.36
CA PHE A 140 -18.85 18.36 -9.18
C PHE A 140 -20.14 18.42 -8.36
N ILE A 141 -20.19 17.73 -7.21
CA ILE A 141 -21.37 17.70 -6.34
C ILE A 141 -21.69 19.11 -5.79
N ILE A 142 -20.67 19.85 -5.33
CA ILE A 142 -20.78 21.22 -4.81
C ILE A 142 -21.39 22.18 -5.84
N ASN A 143 -21.16 21.96 -7.12
CA ASN A 143 -21.69 22.83 -8.19
C ASN A 143 -23.03 22.34 -8.75
N ILE A 144 -23.33 21.04 -8.69
CA ILE A 144 -24.62 20.50 -9.11
C ILE A 144 -25.73 20.86 -8.11
N THR A 145 -25.46 20.83 -6.80
CA THR A 145 -26.52 21.07 -5.80
C THR A 145 -27.12 22.48 -5.83
N PRO A 146 -26.36 23.58 -5.99
CA PRO A 146 -26.93 24.91 -6.13
C PRO A 146 -27.66 25.07 -7.46
N LEU A 147 -27.19 24.42 -8.54
CA LEU A 147 -27.87 24.43 -9.83
C LEU A 147 -29.25 23.76 -9.75
N ILE A 148 -29.35 22.65 -9.04
CA ILE A 148 -30.64 22.03 -8.73
C ILE A 148 -31.47 22.94 -7.82
N ALA A 149 -30.85 23.57 -6.81
CA ALA A 149 -31.56 24.46 -5.91
C ALA A 149 -32.18 25.67 -6.62
N THR A 150 -31.48 26.23 -7.61
CA THR A 150 -31.97 27.36 -8.39
C THR A 150 -33.05 26.97 -9.39
N THR A 151 -32.92 25.82 -10.05
CA THR A 151 -33.99 25.30 -10.94
C THR A 151 -35.28 25.05 -10.16
N ILE A 152 -35.22 24.48 -8.95
CA ILE A 152 -36.40 24.33 -8.10
C ILE A 152 -36.99 25.69 -7.71
N ARG A 153 -36.15 26.68 -7.44
CA ARG A 153 -36.61 28.01 -6.99
C ARG A 153 -37.23 28.86 -8.10
N ILE A 154 -36.70 28.76 -9.32
CA ILE A 154 -37.00 29.67 -10.44
C ILE A 154 -37.77 28.94 -11.58
N GLY A 155 -37.85 27.61 -11.53
CA GLY A 155 -38.58 26.78 -12.49
C GLY A 155 -37.71 26.33 -13.66
N SER A 156 -37.38 27.25 -14.58
CA SER A 156 -36.57 26.95 -15.77
C SER A 156 -35.41 27.91 -15.96
N LEU A 157 -34.25 27.38 -16.35
CA LEU A 157 -33.03 28.14 -16.70
C LEU A 157 -33.05 28.62 -18.17
N THR A 158 -34.10 28.34 -18.95
CA THR A 158 -34.13 28.57 -20.41
C THR A 158 -34.43 30.01 -20.84
N SER A 159 -34.78 30.90 -19.91
CA SER A 159 -35.15 32.30 -20.20
C SER A 159 -34.29 33.31 -19.41
N LEU A 160 -33.01 32.99 -19.20
CA LEU A 160 -32.11 33.83 -18.41
C LEU A 160 -31.44 34.89 -19.29
N ASP A 161 -31.47 36.12 -18.82
CA ASP A 161 -30.73 37.26 -19.39
C ASP A 161 -29.21 37.13 -19.14
N GLU A 162 -28.39 37.80 -19.95
CA GLU A 162 -26.91 37.71 -19.92
C GLU A 162 -26.35 38.07 -18.53
N HIS A 163 -26.90 39.13 -17.91
CA HIS A 163 -26.55 39.53 -16.55
C HIS A 163 -26.82 38.43 -15.52
N THR A 164 -27.87 37.63 -15.73
CA THR A 164 -28.22 36.54 -14.81
C THR A 164 -27.22 35.40 -14.91
N ILE A 165 -26.75 35.06 -16.12
CA ILE A 165 -25.75 34.02 -16.36
C ILE A 165 -24.41 34.36 -15.66
N ILE A 166 -23.98 35.62 -15.73
CA ILE A 166 -22.75 36.07 -15.06
C ILE A 166 -22.88 35.92 -13.54
N SER A 167 -24.02 36.34 -12.96
CA SER A 167 -24.27 36.15 -11.52
C SER A 167 -24.25 34.68 -11.11
N TYR A 168 -24.77 33.77 -11.94
CA TYR A 168 -24.69 32.33 -11.70
C TYR A 168 -23.24 31.84 -11.65
N LEU A 169 -22.42 32.17 -12.64
CA LEU A 169 -21.02 31.76 -12.69
C LEU A 169 -20.22 32.26 -11.49
N VAL A 170 -20.46 33.51 -11.08
CA VAL A 170 -19.83 34.10 -9.88
C VAL A 170 -20.22 33.29 -8.63
N VAL A 171 -21.50 32.97 -8.45
CA VAL A 171 -21.97 32.21 -7.28
C VAL A 171 -21.38 30.80 -7.24
N HIS A 172 -21.40 30.06 -8.36
CA HIS A 172 -20.80 28.73 -8.44
C HIS A 172 -19.28 28.76 -8.19
N GLY A 173 -18.60 29.79 -8.70
CA GLY A 173 -17.20 30.07 -8.39
C GLY A 173 -16.97 30.30 -6.89
N THR A 174 -17.77 31.17 -6.26
CA THR A 174 -17.68 31.44 -4.82
C THR A 174 -17.92 30.19 -3.99
N TYR A 175 -18.90 29.37 -4.34
CA TYR A 175 -19.23 28.13 -3.62
C TYR A 175 -18.06 27.15 -3.67
N SER A 176 -17.46 27.00 -4.84
CA SER A 176 -16.27 26.17 -5.03
C SER A 176 -15.08 26.71 -4.22
N LEU A 177 -14.84 28.01 -4.26
CA LEU A 177 -13.73 28.68 -3.55
C LEU A 177 -13.88 28.64 -2.02
N VAL A 178 -15.10 28.52 -1.50
CA VAL A 178 -15.32 28.42 -0.05
C VAL A 178 -15.37 26.97 0.44
N TRP A 179 -16.18 26.12 -0.18
CA TRP A 179 -16.36 24.75 0.31
C TRP A 179 -15.16 23.83 0.02
N MET A 180 -14.44 24.00 -1.09
CA MET A 180 -13.27 23.14 -1.38
C MET A 180 -12.16 23.30 -0.32
N PRO A 181 -11.76 24.52 0.09
CA PRO A 181 -10.84 24.69 1.21
C PRO A 181 -11.39 24.14 2.53
N CYS A 182 -12.68 24.32 2.84
CA CYS A 182 -13.27 23.76 4.06
C CYS A 182 -13.17 22.22 4.10
N LEU A 183 -13.43 21.55 2.97
CA LEU A 183 -13.26 20.10 2.84
C LEU A 183 -11.79 19.67 2.95
N TYR A 184 -10.87 20.48 2.42
CA TYR A 184 -9.43 20.22 2.54
C TYR A 184 -8.93 20.36 3.97
N LEU A 185 -9.29 21.44 4.67
CA LEU A 185 -8.86 21.75 6.04
C LEU A 185 -9.39 20.73 7.06
N THR A 186 -10.55 20.13 6.81
CA THR A 186 -11.09 19.04 7.64
C THR A 186 -10.41 17.68 7.38
N GLY A 187 -9.44 17.63 6.46
CA GLY A 187 -8.63 16.45 6.20
C GLY A 187 -9.30 15.38 5.34
N LEU A 188 -10.40 15.72 4.64
CA LEU A 188 -11.18 14.77 3.82
C LEU A 188 -10.46 14.32 2.55
N TYR A 189 -9.38 14.99 2.16
CA TYR A 189 -8.52 14.54 1.05
C TYR A 189 -7.23 13.85 1.52
N GLY A 190 -7.06 13.72 2.84
CA GLY A 190 -5.90 13.10 3.49
C GLY A 190 -6.28 11.87 4.28
N HIS A 191 -6.26 12.00 5.61
CA HIS A 191 -6.44 10.92 6.58
C HIS A 191 -7.92 10.56 6.84
N ARG A 192 -8.86 11.51 6.66
CA ARG A 192 -10.30 11.33 6.95
C ARG A 192 -11.17 11.14 5.70
N ARG A 193 -10.70 10.39 4.70
CA ARG A 193 -11.29 10.36 3.33
C ARG A 193 -12.81 10.16 3.26
N TYR A 194 -13.33 9.22 4.05
CA TYR A 194 -14.75 8.85 4.06
C TYR A 194 -15.48 9.28 5.34
N SER A 195 -14.94 10.27 6.07
CA SER A 195 -15.58 10.77 7.28
C SER A 195 -16.84 11.58 6.95
N ALA A 196 -18.01 11.03 7.25
CA ALA A 196 -19.28 11.73 7.08
C ALA A 196 -19.42 12.92 8.04
N THR A 197 -18.92 12.78 9.27
CA THR A 197 -18.92 13.85 10.27
C THR A 197 -17.99 15.00 9.85
N GLY A 198 -16.79 14.69 9.36
CA GLY A 198 -15.87 15.70 8.81
C GLY A 198 -16.49 16.49 7.65
N ALA A 199 -17.20 15.81 6.75
CA ALA A 199 -17.93 16.45 5.66
C ALA A 199 -19.06 17.35 6.16
N ALA A 200 -19.88 16.89 7.11
CA ALA A 200 -20.95 17.70 7.69
C ALA A 200 -20.41 19.00 8.33
N THR A 201 -19.31 18.90 9.08
CA THR A 201 -18.65 20.07 9.68
C THR A 201 -18.14 21.04 8.61
N ALA A 202 -17.43 20.54 7.58
CA ALA A 202 -16.89 21.37 6.50
C ALA A 202 -17.98 22.13 5.73
N ILE A 203 -19.08 21.45 5.42
CA ILE A 203 -20.21 22.02 4.69
C ILE A 203 -20.91 23.09 5.53
N THR A 204 -21.06 22.85 6.83
CA THR A 204 -21.67 23.80 7.77
C THR A 204 -20.79 25.04 7.96
N ILE A 205 -19.47 24.88 8.11
CA ILE A 205 -18.53 26.00 8.17
C ILE A 205 -18.61 26.84 6.89
N GLY A 206 -18.55 26.19 5.73
CA GLY A 206 -18.64 26.91 4.46
C GLY A 206 -20.00 27.59 4.25
N PHE A 207 -21.10 27.01 4.76
CA PHE A 207 -22.42 27.68 4.74
C PHE A 207 -22.42 28.97 5.56
N VAL A 208 -21.81 28.98 6.76
CA VAL A 208 -21.68 30.19 7.57
C VAL A 208 -20.87 31.26 6.82
N ILE A 209 -19.77 30.87 6.18
CA ILE A 209 -18.93 31.78 5.38
C ILE A 209 -19.69 32.32 4.16
N ILE A 210 -20.34 31.46 3.38
CA ILE A 210 -21.13 31.86 2.20
C ILE A 210 -22.29 32.77 2.62
N SER A 211 -22.96 32.47 3.74
CA SER A 211 -24.04 33.30 4.28
C SER A 211 -23.53 34.67 4.70
N ALA A 212 -22.36 34.75 5.34
CA ALA A 212 -21.72 36.01 5.70
C ALA A 212 -21.36 36.82 4.45
N ILE A 213 -20.71 36.21 3.45
CA ILE A 213 -20.39 36.86 2.16
C ILE A 213 -21.67 37.40 1.52
N THR A 214 -22.70 36.56 1.40
CA THR A 214 -24.01 36.94 0.81
C THR A 214 -24.67 38.11 1.56
N PHE A 215 -24.49 38.19 2.89
CA PHE A 215 -25.02 39.29 3.70
C PHE A 215 -24.28 40.60 3.47
N PHE A 216 -22.95 40.57 3.44
CA PHE A 216 -22.10 41.76 3.28
C PHE A 216 -21.95 42.23 1.83
N THR A 217 -22.25 41.37 0.84
CA THR A 217 -22.21 41.72 -0.59
C THR A 217 -23.57 41.54 -1.27
N PRO A 218 -24.56 42.41 -1.01
CA PRO A 218 -25.90 42.30 -1.60
C PRO A 218 -25.92 42.32 -3.13
N ALA A 219 -24.93 42.95 -3.77
CA ALA A 219 -24.82 43.04 -5.22
C ALA A 219 -24.69 41.68 -5.93
N PHE A 220 -24.16 40.67 -5.23
CA PHE A 220 -24.05 39.29 -5.72
C PHE A 220 -24.95 38.33 -4.94
N ALA A 221 -25.83 38.86 -4.09
CA ALA A 221 -26.64 38.05 -3.21
C ALA A 221 -27.71 37.30 -4.00
N PHE A 222 -27.57 35.98 -4.06
CA PHE A 222 -28.62 35.10 -4.53
C PHE A 222 -29.77 35.01 -3.52
N SER A 223 -30.87 34.38 -3.92
CA SER A 223 -31.95 34.07 -3.00
C SER A 223 -31.41 33.29 -1.79
N ARG A 224 -31.61 33.82 -0.58
CA ARG A 224 -31.22 33.16 0.68
C ARG A 224 -31.81 31.74 0.78
N ALA A 225 -32.97 31.52 0.16
CA ALA A 225 -33.60 30.21 0.06
C ALA A 225 -32.75 29.20 -0.74
N VAL A 226 -32.07 29.65 -1.81
CA VAL A 226 -31.17 28.81 -2.61
C VAL A 226 -29.93 28.44 -1.79
N VAL A 227 -29.35 29.39 -1.05
CA VAL A 227 -28.20 29.14 -0.18
C VAL A 227 -28.53 28.08 0.88
N LEU A 228 -29.69 28.22 1.52
CA LEU A 228 -30.17 27.27 2.53
C LEU A 228 -30.44 25.89 1.92
N MET A 229 -31.09 25.84 0.76
CA MET A 229 -31.39 24.57 0.08
C MET A 229 -30.12 23.87 -0.40
N ALA A 230 -29.15 24.61 -0.96
CA ALA A 230 -27.86 24.08 -1.35
C ALA A 230 -27.06 23.54 -0.15
N TRP A 231 -27.12 24.20 1.01
CA TRP A 231 -26.50 23.69 2.25
C TRP A 231 -27.11 22.35 2.67
N VAL A 232 -28.45 22.27 2.76
CA VAL A 232 -29.14 21.03 3.13
C VAL A 232 -28.83 19.91 2.13
N MET A 233 -28.89 20.21 0.83
CA MET A 233 -28.60 19.23 -0.21
C MET A 233 -27.15 18.75 -0.14
N ASN A 234 -26.16 19.64 0.01
CA ASN A 234 -24.76 19.24 0.14
C ASN A 234 -24.51 18.41 1.40
N LEU A 235 -25.17 18.75 2.52
CA LEU A 235 -25.06 17.98 3.75
C LEU A 235 -25.47 16.51 3.50
N PHE A 236 -26.56 16.28 2.79
CA PHE A 236 -27.00 14.92 2.45
C PHE A 236 -26.16 14.26 1.37
N THR A 237 -25.79 14.97 0.30
CA THR A 237 -25.05 14.35 -0.82
C THR A 237 -23.61 14.05 -0.42
N ILE A 238 -22.87 15.04 0.09
CA ILE A 238 -21.44 14.93 0.39
C ILE A 238 -21.18 14.03 1.61
N ALA A 239 -21.95 14.22 2.70
CA ALA A 239 -21.80 13.35 3.86
C ALA A 239 -22.40 11.96 3.59
N GLY A 240 -23.51 11.89 2.83
CA GLY A 240 -24.17 10.63 2.47
C GLY A 240 -23.30 9.76 1.56
N TRP A 241 -22.73 10.30 0.48
CA TRP A 241 -21.88 9.50 -0.40
C TRP A 241 -20.62 9.03 0.32
N ARG A 242 -20.04 9.84 1.22
CA ARG A 242 -18.91 9.43 2.06
C ARG A 242 -19.28 8.36 3.08
N TRP A 243 -20.47 8.43 3.67
CA TRP A 243 -20.96 7.38 4.55
C TRP A 243 -21.18 6.06 3.81
N ILE A 244 -21.79 6.11 2.62
CA ILE A 244 -21.99 4.95 1.74
C ILE A 244 -20.65 4.39 1.27
N ALA A 245 -19.77 5.24 0.73
CA ALA A 245 -18.43 4.86 0.29
C ALA A 245 -17.60 4.32 1.45
N GLY A 246 -17.72 4.93 2.64
CA GLY A 246 -17.14 4.42 3.87
C GLY A 246 -17.60 3.00 4.17
N ARG A 247 -18.89 2.67 4.01
CA ARG A 247 -19.40 1.30 4.22
C ARG A 247 -19.06 0.31 3.10
N LEU A 248 -19.04 0.76 1.85
CA LEU A 248 -18.78 -0.10 0.68
C LEU A 248 -17.28 -0.37 0.49
N ILE A 249 -16.43 0.63 0.79
CA ILE A 249 -14.98 0.58 0.64
C ILE A 249 -14.31 0.10 1.93
N ALA A 250 -14.92 0.30 3.11
CA ALA A 250 -14.55 -0.45 4.31
C ALA A 250 -15.05 -1.89 4.20
N SER A 251 -14.46 -2.68 3.29
CA SER A 251 -14.24 -4.07 3.66
C SER A 251 -13.32 -4.00 4.87
N ARG A 252 -13.84 -4.28 6.06
CA ARG A 252 -12.99 -4.34 7.25
C ARG A 252 -11.85 -5.31 6.93
N ARG A 253 -10.62 -4.81 7.00
CA ARG A 253 -9.43 -5.60 6.77
C ARG A 253 -9.43 -6.67 7.85
N ARG A 254 -9.50 -7.93 7.44
CA ARG A 254 -9.45 -9.05 8.37
C ARG A 254 -8.05 -9.08 8.94
N THR A 255 -7.93 -8.75 10.21
CA THR A 255 -6.65 -8.49 10.87
C THR A 255 -6.34 -9.58 11.86
N LEU A 256 -5.11 -10.08 11.81
CA LEU A 256 -4.53 -10.97 12.81
C LEU A 256 -3.60 -10.14 13.70
N ILE A 257 -3.75 -10.25 15.02
CA ILE A 257 -2.85 -9.58 15.97
C ILE A 257 -1.86 -10.61 16.51
N VAL A 258 -0.56 -10.30 16.47
CA VAL A 258 0.49 -11.15 17.04
C VAL A 258 0.78 -10.72 18.47
N GLY A 259 0.65 -11.69 19.37
CA GLY A 259 0.74 -11.58 20.82
C GLY A 259 -0.61 -11.46 21.52
N THR A 260 -0.65 -11.90 22.77
CA THR A 260 -1.85 -11.87 23.64
C THR A 260 -1.70 -10.99 24.89
N ASP A 261 -0.65 -10.17 24.90
CA ASP A 261 -0.32 -9.26 25.99
C ASP A 261 -1.33 -8.11 26.16
N GLU A 262 -1.16 -7.34 27.24
CA GLU A 262 -2.04 -6.22 27.58
C GLU A 262 -2.13 -5.17 26.45
N MET A 263 -1.04 -4.99 25.70
CA MET A 263 -0.98 -4.13 24.52
C MET A 263 -1.88 -4.66 23.41
N ALA A 264 -1.77 -5.94 23.05
CA ALA A 264 -2.60 -6.58 22.04
C ALA A 264 -4.10 -6.52 22.40
N ARG A 265 -4.45 -6.70 23.67
CA ARG A 265 -5.83 -6.58 24.17
C ARG A 265 -6.35 -5.15 24.11
N THR A 266 -5.51 -4.17 24.45
CA THR A 266 -5.86 -2.75 24.37
C THR A 266 -6.11 -2.33 22.92
N ILE A 267 -5.24 -2.76 22.00
CA ILE A 267 -5.40 -2.52 20.56
C ILE A 267 -6.71 -3.13 20.05
N GLN A 268 -7.02 -4.37 20.43
CA GLN A 268 -8.27 -5.03 20.04
C GLN A 268 -9.51 -4.27 20.55
N ALA A 269 -9.51 -3.87 21.82
CA ALA A 269 -10.65 -3.20 22.43
C ALA A 269 -10.93 -1.84 21.76
N ASN A 270 -9.87 -1.13 21.39
CA ASN A 270 -9.96 0.13 20.67
C ASN A 270 -10.48 -0.05 19.24
N MET A 271 -9.99 -1.07 18.52
CA MET A 271 -10.47 -1.41 17.18
C MET A 271 -11.93 -1.85 17.17
N LYS A 272 -12.41 -2.50 18.25
CA LYS A 272 -13.82 -2.90 18.40
C LYS A 272 -14.74 -1.70 18.67
N ASN A 273 -14.27 -0.70 19.41
CA ASN A 273 -15.04 0.48 19.83
C ASN A 273 -14.95 1.67 18.86
N GLY A 274 -13.93 1.70 17.99
CA GLY A 274 -13.78 2.71 16.95
C GLY A 274 -14.87 2.59 15.89
N LEU A 275 -15.86 3.49 15.91
CA LEU A 275 -17.00 3.53 14.97
C LEU A 275 -16.63 3.64 13.47
N HIS A 276 -15.34 3.79 13.15
CA HIS A 276 -14.82 3.98 11.79
C HIS A 276 -13.47 3.29 11.53
N ASP A 277 -13.03 2.36 12.37
CA ASP A 277 -11.73 1.72 12.20
C ASP A 277 -11.77 0.70 11.04
N PRO A 278 -10.88 0.77 10.04
CA PRO A 278 -10.90 -0.16 8.90
C PRO A 278 -10.53 -1.60 9.25
N TYR A 279 -10.23 -1.95 10.49
CA TYR A 279 -9.76 -3.28 10.90
C TYR A 279 -10.90 -4.12 11.53
N GLN A 280 -10.91 -5.42 11.23
CA GLN A 280 -11.70 -6.42 11.93
C GLN A 280 -10.74 -7.46 12.47
N VAL A 281 -10.52 -7.44 13.79
CA VAL A 281 -9.68 -8.46 14.44
C VAL A 281 -10.40 -9.81 14.34
N VAL A 282 -9.79 -10.74 13.61
CA VAL A 282 -10.33 -12.09 13.39
C VAL A 282 -9.76 -13.07 14.40
N ALA A 283 -8.47 -12.93 14.73
CA ALA A 283 -7.78 -13.84 15.62
C ALA A 283 -6.53 -13.22 16.26
N PHE A 284 -6.07 -13.82 17.36
CA PHE A 284 -4.76 -13.61 17.93
C PHE A 284 -3.81 -14.73 17.48
N LEU A 285 -2.52 -14.43 17.43
CA LEU A 285 -1.45 -15.38 17.16
C LEU A 285 -0.46 -15.34 18.31
N ASP A 286 -0.21 -16.47 18.96
CA ASP A 286 0.76 -16.57 20.05
C ASP A 286 1.57 -17.87 19.95
N SER A 287 2.79 -17.84 20.48
CA SER A 287 3.70 -18.98 20.54
C SER A 287 3.64 -19.68 21.91
N ASP A 288 3.00 -19.08 22.92
CA ASP A 288 2.87 -19.67 24.25
C ASP A 288 1.81 -20.81 24.27
N PRO A 289 2.21 -22.07 24.54
CA PRO A 289 1.31 -23.22 24.60
C PRO A 289 0.17 -23.08 25.61
N GLN A 290 0.27 -22.20 26.60
CA GLN A 290 -0.77 -21.98 27.61
C GLN A 290 -1.96 -21.16 27.10
N VAL A 291 -1.73 -20.28 26.13
CA VAL A 291 -2.77 -19.41 25.56
C VAL A 291 -3.31 -19.92 24.23
N ILE A 292 -2.60 -20.80 23.52
CA ILE A 292 -3.06 -21.40 22.27
C ILE A 292 -4.38 -22.17 22.49
N GLY A 293 -5.36 -21.94 21.62
CA GLY A 293 -6.70 -22.55 21.69
C GLY A 293 -7.63 -21.93 22.73
N THR A 294 -7.17 -20.94 23.49
CA THR A 294 -8.03 -20.15 24.37
C THR A 294 -8.77 -19.06 23.60
N ARG A 295 -9.81 -18.50 24.22
CA ARG A 295 -10.52 -17.33 23.71
C ARG A 295 -10.28 -16.12 24.59
N ILE A 296 -9.73 -15.07 24.02
CA ILE A 296 -9.53 -13.77 24.67
C ILE A 296 -10.52 -12.79 24.06
N GLN A 297 -11.46 -12.26 24.86
CA GLN A 297 -12.46 -11.27 24.42
C GLN A 297 -13.27 -11.74 23.18
N ASP A 298 -13.71 -12.99 23.18
CA ASP A 298 -14.45 -13.68 22.10
C ASP A 298 -13.64 -13.98 20.82
N ILE A 299 -12.32 -13.80 20.86
CA ILE A 299 -11.41 -14.04 19.74
C ILE A 299 -10.50 -15.22 20.07
N GLU A 300 -10.34 -16.15 19.13
CA GLU A 300 -9.52 -17.35 19.29
C GLU A 300 -8.03 -17.05 19.09
N VAL A 301 -7.18 -17.72 19.88
CA VAL A 301 -5.72 -17.65 19.81
C VAL A 301 -5.19 -18.85 19.03
N PHE A 302 -4.56 -18.59 17.88
CA PHE A 302 -3.93 -19.63 17.05
C PHE A 302 -2.45 -19.76 17.32
N ASP A 303 -1.94 -20.95 17.02
CA ASP A 303 -0.52 -21.29 17.10
C ASP A 303 0.31 -20.61 16.00
N GLY A 304 1.35 -19.88 16.41
CA GLY A 304 2.35 -19.27 15.53
C GLY A 304 3.35 -20.27 14.93
N ASN A 305 3.57 -21.41 15.57
CA ASN A 305 4.67 -22.33 15.29
C ASN A 305 4.25 -23.50 14.39
N GLY A 306 3.97 -23.18 13.13
CA GLY A 306 3.92 -24.20 12.05
C GLY A 306 2.81 -24.04 11.03
N HIS A 307 1.69 -23.41 11.40
CA HIS A 307 0.50 -23.30 10.53
C HIS A 307 0.13 -21.86 10.16
N LEU A 308 1.02 -20.89 10.40
CA LEU A 308 0.77 -19.48 10.12
C LEU A 308 0.27 -19.22 8.69
N SER A 309 0.87 -19.87 7.68
CA SER A 309 0.44 -19.68 6.29
C SER A 309 -0.98 -20.19 6.03
N ASP A 310 -1.35 -21.31 6.67
CA ASP A 310 -2.68 -21.93 6.52
C ASP A 310 -3.73 -21.12 7.26
N THR A 311 -3.43 -20.63 8.46
CA THR A 311 -4.28 -19.73 9.23
C THR A 311 -4.55 -18.44 8.47
N LEU A 312 -3.52 -17.85 7.86
CA LEU A 312 -3.65 -16.62 7.07
C LEU A 312 -4.55 -16.82 5.84
N ASP A 313 -4.42 -17.95 5.14
CA ASP A 313 -5.21 -18.24 3.93
C ASP A 313 -6.64 -18.68 4.25
N TYR A 314 -6.82 -19.62 5.19
CA TYR A 314 -8.11 -20.16 5.60
C TYR A 314 -9.02 -19.08 6.21
N HIS A 315 -8.47 -18.23 7.08
CA HIS A 315 -9.22 -17.12 7.66
C HIS A 315 -9.26 -15.87 6.78
N HIS A 316 -8.70 -15.91 5.56
CA HIS A 316 -8.65 -14.80 4.61
C HIS A 316 -8.17 -13.50 5.26
N ILE A 317 -7.02 -13.55 5.92
CA ILE A 317 -6.43 -12.40 6.61
C ILE A 317 -5.84 -11.43 5.58
N ASP A 318 -6.19 -10.16 5.70
CA ASP A 318 -5.70 -9.08 4.83
C ASP A 318 -4.47 -8.37 5.43
N GLU A 319 -4.32 -8.43 6.76
CA GLU A 319 -3.30 -7.67 7.49
C GLU A 319 -2.89 -8.35 8.80
N VAL A 320 -1.61 -8.29 9.14
CA VAL A 320 -1.05 -8.78 10.40
C VAL A 320 -0.46 -7.60 11.16
N ILE A 321 -0.86 -7.42 12.41
CA ILE A 321 -0.34 -6.38 13.30
C ILE A 321 0.47 -7.06 14.40
N VAL A 322 1.74 -6.74 14.49
CA VAL A 322 2.61 -7.22 15.57
C VAL A 322 2.52 -6.23 16.72
N ALA A 323 1.84 -6.66 17.79
CA ALA A 323 1.50 -5.82 18.93
C ALA A 323 2.34 -6.13 20.19
N SER A 324 3.08 -7.25 20.20
CA SER A 324 3.76 -7.71 21.39
C SER A 324 5.26 -7.46 21.42
N THR A 325 5.75 -7.05 22.59
CA THR A 325 7.17 -6.92 22.94
C THR A 325 7.87 -8.24 23.18
N SER A 326 7.09 -9.33 23.30
CA SER A 326 7.60 -10.69 23.56
C SER A 326 7.92 -11.44 22.28
N VAL A 327 7.59 -10.89 21.11
CA VAL A 327 7.86 -11.51 19.81
C VAL A 327 9.34 -11.40 19.51
N THR A 328 9.99 -12.54 19.30
CA THR A 328 11.39 -12.59 18.94
C THR A 328 11.61 -12.10 17.51
N TYR A 329 12.81 -11.59 17.22
CA TYR A 329 13.16 -11.16 15.86
C TYR A 329 13.04 -12.28 14.82
N GLN A 330 13.29 -13.54 15.23
CA GLN A 330 13.12 -14.71 14.37
C GLN A 330 11.65 -14.95 13.98
N GLU A 331 10.72 -14.76 14.92
CA GLU A 331 9.28 -14.84 14.67
C GLU A 331 8.80 -13.70 13.76
N ILE A 332 9.30 -12.47 13.96
CA ILE A 332 9.00 -11.33 13.08
C ILE A 332 9.43 -11.64 11.64
N LEU A 333 10.61 -12.23 11.43
CA LEU A 333 11.07 -12.61 10.09
C LEU A 333 10.24 -13.73 9.47
N HIS A 334 9.82 -14.70 10.27
CA HIS A 334 8.89 -15.75 9.83
C HIS A 334 7.55 -15.14 9.36
N LEU A 335 7.04 -14.15 10.11
CA LEU A 335 5.84 -13.39 9.76
C LEU A 335 6.01 -12.59 8.47
N VAL A 336 7.13 -11.87 8.31
CA VAL A 336 7.45 -11.11 7.08
C VAL A 336 7.47 -12.04 5.87
N SER A 337 8.14 -13.19 5.99
CA SER A 337 8.24 -14.18 4.91
C SER A 337 6.87 -14.74 4.52
N ALA A 338 6.06 -15.14 5.51
CA ALA A 338 4.72 -15.67 5.28
C ALA A 338 3.79 -14.62 4.66
N CYS A 339 3.81 -13.39 5.17
CA CYS A 339 2.99 -12.29 4.68
C CYS A 339 3.36 -11.90 3.24
N THR A 340 4.66 -11.84 2.93
CA THR A 340 5.15 -11.53 1.58
C THR A 340 4.73 -12.58 0.55
N ARG A 341 4.79 -13.87 0.92
CA ARG A 341 4.34 -14.98 0.05
C ARG A 341 2.85 -14.93 -0.25
N LEU A 342 2.04 -14.53 0.73
CA LEU A 342 0.58 -14.54 0.62
C LEU A 342 -0.03 -13.19 0.19
N GLY A 343 0.78 -12.14 0.09
CA GLY A 343 0.32 -10.79 -0.25
C GLY A 343 -0.47 -10.11 0.88
N VAL A 344 -0.18 -10.48 2.12
CA VAL A 344 -0.80 -9.96 3.35
C VAL A 344 0.02 -8.75 3.85
N GLY A 345 -0.64 -7.67 4.26
CA GLY A 345 0.08 -6.51 4.82
C GLY A 345 0.63 -6.83 6.21
N LEU A 346 1.86 -6.38 6.51
CA LEU A 346 2.45 -6.52 7.86
C LEU A 346 2.75 -5.15 8.44
N LYS A 347 2.25 -4.92 9.66
CA LYS A 347 2.48 -3.69 10.42
C LYS A 347 3.10 -3.99 11.77
N LEU A 348 4.12 -3.21 12.13
CA LEU A 348 4.74 -3.23 13.44
C LEU A 348 4.24 -2.03 14.25
N VAL A 349 3.88 -2.27 15.52
CA VAL A 349 3.65 -1.20 16.49
C VAL A 349 5.03 -0.68 16.94
N SER A 350 5.27 0.62 16.80
CA SER A 350 6.56 1.24 17.17
C SER A 350 6.89 1.13 18.66
N ASP A 351 8.17 1.14 19.03
CA ASP A 351 8.60 1.13 20.44
C ASP A 351 8.19 2.41 21.20
N ASP A 352 8.09 3.56 20.52
CA ASP A 352 7.69 4.84 21.13
C ASP A 352 6.24 4.82 21.69
N THR A 353 5.39 3.96 21.12
CA THR A 353 4.00 3.75 21.57
C THR A 353 3.86 2.85 22.78
N GLN A 354 4.94 2.17 23.19
CA GLN A 354 4.93 1.31 24.38
C GLN A 354 4.91 2.12 25.70
N LYS A 355 5.10 3.45 25.63
CA LYS A 355 5.08 4.36 26.79
C LYS A 355 3.92 5.37 26.78
N ALA A 356 3.02 5.31 25.81
CA ALA A 356 1.98 6.32 25.63
C ALA A 356 0.67 5.91 26.32
N ASP A 357 0.27 6.65 27.36
CA ASP A 357 -1.00 6.49 28.08
C ASP A 357 -2.24 6.96 27.30
N SER A 358 -2.09 7.44 26.06
CA SER A 358 -3.20 8.00 25.27
C SER A 358 -3.21 7.60 23.80
N LEU A 359 -4.44 7.35 23.32
CA LEU A 359 -4.91 6.66 22.12
C LEU A 359 -4.52 7.25 20.74
N GLU A 360 -4.03 8.49 20.65
CA GLU A 360 -3.89 9.17 19.35
C GLU A 360 -2.56 8.87 18.63
N THR A 361 -1.67 8.09 19.24
CA THR A 361 -0.27 8.00 18.81
C THR A 361 0.18 6.63 18.33
N ILE A 362 -0.70 5.66 18.07
CA ILE A 362 -0.27 4.33 17.56
C ILE A 362 0.27 4.48 16.13
N SER A 363 1.58 4.64 16.00
CA SER A 363 2.28 4.65 14.71
C SER A 363 2.48 3.22 14.24
N LEU A 364 1.71 2.83 13.22
CA LEU A 364 1.89 1.55 12.53
C LEU A 364 2.92 1.76 11.42
N VAL A 365 4.03 1.03 11.50
CA VAL A 365 5.07 1.06 10.47
C VAL A 365 4.82 -0.07 9.47
N ASP A 366 4.63 0.29 8.20
CA ASP A 366 4.46 -0.68 7.11
C ASP A 366 5.79 -1.37 6.79
N VAL A 367 5.82 -2.69 6.94
CA VAL A 367 6.96 -3.52 6.57
C VAL A 367 6.67 -4.16 5.21
N GLY A 368 7.02 -3.44 4.14
CA GLY A 368 7.10 -4.00 2.79
C GLY A 368 5.82 -3.97 1.95
N GLU A 369 5.13 -2.82 1.85
CA GLU A 369 4.11 -2.66 0.82
C GLU A 369 4.71 -2.70 -0.60
N ASP A 370 4.47 -3.78 -1.34
CA ASP A 370 4.52 -3.75 -2.81
C ASP A 370 3.18 -3.16 -3.32
N PRO A 371 3.18 -2.04 -4.07
CA PRO A 371 1.97 -1.42 -4.61
C PRO A 371 1.06 -2.38 -5.41
N LEU A 372 1.63 -3.45 -5.97
CA LEU A 372 0.91 -4.48 -6.74
C LEU A 372 0.11 -5.48 -5.87
N ALA A 373 0.44 -5.63 -4.58
CA ALA A 373 -0.25 -6.54 -3.66
C ALA A 373 -1.72 -6.15 -3.46
N SER A 374 -2.04 -4.87 -3.57
CA SER A 374 -3.43 -4.35 -3.52
C SER A 374 -4.28 -4.83 -4.70
N PHE A 375 -3.68 -4.97 -5.88
CA PHE A 375 -4.38 -5.41 -7.10
C PHE A 375 -4.54 -6.94 -7.14
N GLN A 376 -3.50 -7.69 -6.74
CA GLN A 376 -3.58 -9.14 -6.59
C GLN A 376 -4.63 -9.56 -5.55
N ARG A 377 -4.81 -8.79 -4.46
CA ARG A 377 -5.87 -8.99 -3.46
C ARG A 377 -7.28 -8.88 -4.04
N ILE A 378 -7.53 -7.92 -4.92
CA ILE A 378 -8.85 -7.75 -5.57
C ILE A 378 -9.16 -8.93 -6.49
N ILE A 379 -8.16 -9.41 -7.23
CA ILE A 379 -8.28 -10.58 -8.12
C ILE A 379 -8.55 -11.85 -7.30
N ARG A 380 -7.84 -12.07 -6.17
CA ARG A 380 -8.02 -13.24 -5.30
C ARG A 380 -9.44 -13.28 -4.70
N ARG A 381 -10.00 -12.13 -4.32
CA ARG A 381 -11.40 -12.02 -3.84
C ARG A 381 -12.44 -12.26 -4.95
N GLY A 382 -12.12 -11.91 -6.19
CA GLY A 382 -12.97 -12.20 -7.35
C GLY A 382 -12.99 -13.69 -7.71
N LEU A 383 -11.86 -14.37 -7.58
CA LEU A 383 -11.71 -15.80 -7.89
C LEU A 383 -12.30 -16.70 -6.79
N SER A 384 -12.20 -16.35 -5.50
CA SER A 384 -12.76 -17.19 -4.42
C SER A 384 -14.29 -17.20 -4.39
N LYS A 385 -14.95 -16.12 -4.84
CA LYS A 385 -16.42 -16.08 -4.98
C LYS A 385 -16.94 -16.93 -6.15
N GLY A 386 -16.08 -17.35 -7.09
CA GLY A 386 -16.44 -18.24 -8.20
C GLY A 386 -16.21 -19.72 -7.92
N GLY A 387 -15.59 -20.07 -6.80
CA GLY A 387 -15.14 -21.43 -6.48
C GLY A 387 -16.02 -22.19 -5.48
N LEU A 388 -17.34 -21.99 -5.49
CA LEU A 388 -18.28 -22.92 -4.84
C LEU A 388 -18.69 -24.00 -5.85
N MET A 389 -17.78 -24.92 -6.16
CA MET A 389 -18.16 -26.20 -6.73
C MET A 389 -17.58 -27.32 -5.88
N LYS A 390 -18.51 -27.93 -5.14
CA LYS A 390 -18.46 -29.17 -4.37
C LYS A 390 -17.25 -30.08 -4.65
N ARG A 391 -16.59 -30.49 -3.58
CA ARG A 391 -16.09 -31.86 -3.45
C ARG A 391 -16.72 -32.44 -2.18
N ASP A 392 -17.68 -33.32 -2.43
CA ASP A 392 -18.06 -34.40 -1.51
C ASP A 392 -16.90 -35.41 -1.43
#